data_AF-A0A0H2ZQ00-F1
#
_entry.id   AF-A0A0H2ZQ00-F1
#
_cell.length_a   1.000
_cell.length_b   1.000
_cell.length_c   1.000
_cell.angle_alpha   90.00
_cell.angle_beta   90.00
_cell.angle_gamma   90.00
#
_symmetry.space_group_name_H-M   'P 1'
#
loop_
_entity.id
_entity.type
_entity.pdbx_description
1 polymer ?
#
loop_
_entity_poly.entity_id
_entity_poly.type
_entity_poly.pdbx_seq_one_letter_code
_entity_poly.pdbx_strand_id
1 'polypeptide(L)'
;MFTFTFDILYPIVKVGHTDDYSHGAVKLSVSLVDKDAMKKISVTVIGYFEINIDENITDILYVNGTAILYPYLRSIVSIVSAIDSSEAMLLPTINVLELLDKSQPFEEE
;
A
#
# COMPACT_ATOMS: atom_id res chain seq x y z
N MET A 1 -14.49 13.87 20.90
CA MET A 1 -14.71 13.32 19.55
C MET A 1 -13.58 13.87 18.70
N PHE A 2 -12.48 13.14 18.58
CA PHE A 2 -11.30 13.60 17.82
C PHE A 2 -11.49 13.21 16.37
N THR A 3 -11.72 14.21 15.52
CA THR A 3 -11.73 14.05 14.07
C THR A 3 -10.28 14.13 13.61
N PHE A 4 -9.61 12.98 13.48
CA PHE A 4 -8.28 12.95 12.88
C PHE A 4 -8.41 13.20 11.37
N THR A 5 -8.11 14.43 10.95
CA THR A 5 -7.95 14.76 9.53
C THR A 5 -6.61 14.22 9.07
N PHE A 6 -6.51 12.91 8.90
CA PHE A 6 -5.40 12.33 8.17
C PHE A 6 -5.63 12.64 6.69
N ASP A 7 -4.75 13.42 6.08
CA ASP A 7 -4.59 13.47 4.63
C ASP A 7 -4.04 12.09 4.18
N ILE A 8 -4.84 11.02 4.29
CA ILE A 8 -4.46 9.68 3.82
C ILE A 8 -4.52 9.72 2.30
N LEU A 9 -3.39 10.01 1.68
CA LEU A 9 -3.18 9.63 0.30
C LEU A 9 -3.15 8.10 0.29
N TYR A 10 -4.08 7.48 -0.43
CA TYR A 10 -4.12 6.03 -0.63
C TYR A 10 -2.71 5.47 -0.87
N PRO A 11 -2.40 4.24 -0.37
CA PRO A 11 -1.09 3.67 -0.56
C PRO A 11 -0.77 3.59 -2.06
N ILE A 12 0.42 4.02 -2.43
CA ILE A 12 0.90 3.93 -3.81
C ILE A 12 1.34 2.49 -4.03
N VAL A 13 0.70 1.84 -4.99
CA VAL A 13 1.01 0.48 -5.42
C VAL A 13 1.83 0.53 -6.70
N LYS A 14 2.92 -0.22 -6.75
CA LYS A 14 3.65 -0.50 -7.98
C LYS A 14 3.87 -2.00 -8.09
N VAL A 15 3.67 -2.52 -9.29
CA VAL A 15 3.90 -3.93 -9.61
C VAL A 15 4.95 -4.04 -10.70
N GLY A 16 5.68 -5.13 -10.69
CA GLY A 16 6.61 -5.51 -11.74
C GLY A 16 6.78 -7.02 -11.76
N HIS A 17 7.25 -7.55 -12.89
CA HIS A 17 7.55 -8.96 -13.07
C HIS A 17 8.78 -9.09 -13.99
N THR A 18 9.37 -10.28 -14.03
CA THR A 18 10.43 -10.63 -14.98
C THR A 18 9.84 -10.86 -16.38
N ASP A 19 10.69 -10.80 -17.42
CA ASP A 19 10.27 -10.98 -18.82
C ASP A 19 9.73 -12.39 -19.10
N ASP A 20 10.24 -13.38 -18.37
CA ASP A 20 9.80 -14.78 -18.42
C ASP A 20 8.59 -15.07 -17.52
N TYR A 21 8.06 -14.04 -16.86
CA TYR A 21 6.91 -14.13 -15.96
C TYR A 21 7.07 -15.11 -14.78
N SER A 22 8.29 -15.56 -14.44
CA SER A 22 8.51 -16.52 -13.36
C SER A 22 8.52 -15.85 -11.97
N HIS A 23 8.87 -14.56 -11.90
CA HIS A 23 8.97 -13.82 -10.65
C HIS A 23 8.27 -12.46 -10.74
N GLY A 24 7.64 -12.06 -9.64
CA GLY A 24 6.92 -10.80 -9.49
C GLY A 24 7.38 -10.03 -8.26
N ALA A 25 7.19 -8.72 -8.29
CA ALA A 25 7.40 -7.84 -7.15
C ALA A 25 6.24 -6.86 -7.00
N VAL A 26 5.81 -6.65 -5.76
CA VAL A 26 4.80 -5.64 -5.40
C VAL A 26 5.37 -4.71 -4.36
N LYS A 27 5.34 -3.41 -4.65
CA LYS A 27 5.81 -2.34 -3.78
C LYS A 27 4.62 -1.52 -3.31
N LEU A 28 4.39 -1.52 -2.00
CA LEU A 28 3.41 -0.65 -1.34
C LEU A 28 4.14 0.46 -0.60
N SER A 29 3.72 1.71 -0.83
CA SER A 29 4.30 2.88 -0.17
C SER A 29 3.20 3.77 0.40
N VAL A 30 3.35 4.22 1.64
CA VAL A 30 2.45 5.19 2.27
C VAL A 30 3.26 6.29 2.94
N SER A 31 2.76 7.52 2.88
CA SER A 31 3.27 8.65 3.65
C SER A 31 2.11 9.24 4.44
N LEU A 32 2.27 9.33 5.75
CA LEU A 32 1.29 9.94 6.65
C LEU A 32 1.91 11.16 7.30
N VAL A 33 1.12 12.22 7.43
CA VAL A 33 1.49 13.44 8.13
C VAL A 33 0.40 13.75 9.14
N ASP A 34 0.78 13.77 10.41
CA ASP A 34 -0.04 14.29 11.49
C ASP A 34 0.50 15.68 11.84
N LYS A 35 -0.24 16.72 11.44
CA LYS A 35 0.17 18.12 11.63
C LYS A 35 0.02 18.57 13.08
N ASP A 36 -0.91 17.98 13.83
CA ASP A 36 -1.16 18.32 15.23
C ASP A 36 -0.05 17.76 16.12
N ALA A 37 0.35 16.51 15.86
CA ALA A 37 1.46 15.87 16.56
C ALA A 37 2.84 16.17 15.95
N MET A 38 2.91 16.93 14.85
CA MET A 38 4.13 17.21 14.08
C MET A 38 4.90 15.94 13.67
N LYS A 39 4.17 14.87 13.32
CA LYS A 39 4.74 13.58 12.92
C LYS A 39 4.64 13.34 11.44
N LYS A 40 5.69 12.76 10.88
CA LYS A 40 5.72 12.27 9.51
C LYS A 40 6.27 10.86 9.48
N ILE A 41 5.51 9.95 8.89
CA ILE A 41 5.88 8.55 8.73
C ILE A 41 5.83 8.22 7.24
N SER A 42 6.88 7.57 6.75
CA SER A 42 6.92 7.04 5.39
C SER A 42 7.36 5.58 5.46
N VAL A 43 6.49 4.67 5.01
CA VAL A 43 6.75 3.23 5.04
C VAL A 43 6.68 2.69 3.61
N THR A 44 7.62 1.82 3.28
CA THR A 44 7.63 1.07 2.03
C THR A 44 7.81 -0.41 2.34
N VAL A 45 6.92 -1.24 1.81
CA VAL A 45 6.99 -2.71 1.89
C VAL A 45 7.12 -3.25 0.47
N ILE A 46 8.05 -4.18 0.26
CA ILE A 46 8.25 -4.87 -1.02
C ILE A 46 8.08 -6.36 -0.77
N GLY A 47 7.15 -6.98 -1.50
CA GLY A 47 6.98 -8.42 -1.56
C GLY A 47 7.50 -8.96 -2.87
N TYR A 48 8.21 -10.09 -2.80
CA TYR A 48 8.65 -10.87 -3.96
C TYR A 48 7.82 -12.15 -4.04
N PHE A 49 7.40 -12.52 -5.24
CA PHE A 49 6.49 -13.63 -5.50
C PHE A 49 7.06 -14.51 -6.61
N GLU A 50 6.93 -15.83 -6.47
CA GLU A 50 7.03 -16.77 -7.58
C GLU A 50 5.66 -16.86 -8.27
N ILE A 51 5.66 -16.83 -9.59
CA ILE A 51 4.45 -16.79 -10.41
C ILE A 51 4.32 -18.13 -11.13
N ASN A 52 3.21 -18.82 -10.87
CA ASN A 52 2.87 -20.11 -11.48
C ASN A 52 1.51 -20.02 -12.19
N ILE A 53 1.27 -18.91 -12.87
CA ILE A 53 0.03 -18.59 -13.59
C ILE A 53 0.39 -17.96 -14.93
N ASP A 54 -0.48 -18.16 -15.93
CA ASP A 54 -0.18 -17.80 -17.31
C ASP A 54 -0.96 -16.57 -17.81
N GLU A 55 -1.92 -16.06 -17.02
CA GLU A 55 -2.83 -14.98 -17.44
C GLU A 55 -2.99 -13.91 -16.36
N ASN A 56 -3.23 -12.66 -16.78
CA ASN A 56 -3.55 -11.51 -15.91
C ASN A 56 -2.53 -11.25 -14.79
N ILE A 57 -1.26 -11.55 -15.04
CA ILE A 57 -0.19 -11.53 -14.04
C ILE A 57 -0.10 -10.17 -13.32
N THR A 58 -0.09 -9.08 -14.08
CA THR A 58 0.00 -7.72 -13.55
C THR A 58 -1.17 -7.40 -12.61
N ASP A 59 -2.40 -7.72 -13.02
CA ASP A 59 -3.60 -7.47 -12.23
C ASP A 59 -3.65 -8.35 -10.98
N ILE A 60 -3.23 -9.61 -11.11
CA ILE A 60 -3.16 -10.55 -9.99
C ILE A 60 -2.11 -10.11 -8.99
N LEU A 61 -0.92 -9.71 -9.44
CA LEU A 61 0.11 -9.12 -8.58
C LEU A 61 -0.41 -7.85 -7.91
N TYR A 62 -1.11 -6.99 -8.65
CA TYR A 62 -1.65 -5.77 -8.10
C TYR A 62 -2.67 -6.06 -7.01
N VAL A 63 -3.71 -6.83 -7.31
CA VAL A 63 -4.82 -7.08 -6.38
C VAL A 63 -4.39 -8.00 -5.25
N ASN A 64 -3.90 -9.20 -5.58
CA ASN A 64 -3.58 -10.22 -4.58
C ASN A 64 -2.30 -9.87 -3.82
N GLY A 65 -1.26 -9.42 -4.53
CA GLY A 65 -0.02 -9.02 -3.88
C GLY A 65 -0.24 -7.82 -2.96
N THR A 66 -1.05 -6.83 -3.35
CA THR A 66 -1.42 -5.73 -2.42
C THR A 66 -2.24 -6.25 -1.24
N ALA A 67 -3.23 -7.12 -1.45
CA ALA A 67 -4.04 -7.67 -0.37
C ALA A 67 -3.21 -8.47 0.65
N ILE A 68 -2.18 -9.19 0.18
CA ILE A 68 -1.23 -9.92 1.02
C ILE A 68 -0.32 -8.96 1.80
N LEU A 69 0.20 -7.92 1.15
CA LEU A 69 1.17 -7.00 1.77
C LEU A 69 0.52 -5.92 2.65
N TYR A 70 -0.74 -5.59 2.43
CA TYR A 70 -1.42 -4.50 3.15
C TYR A 70 -1.49 -4.69 4.67
N PRO A 71 -1.81 -5.90 5.20
CA PRO A 71 -1.76 -6.16 6.64
C PRO A 71 -0.39 -5.87 7.27
N TYR A 72 0.70 -6.18 6.56
CA TYR A 72 2.06 -5.91 7.01
C TYR A 72 2.34 -4.40 7.02
N LEU A 73 1.99 -3.69 5.95
CA LEU A 73 2.12 -2.24 5.89
C LEU A 73 1.36 -1.56 7.05
N ARG A 74 0.11 -1.96 7.27
CA ARG A 74 -0.75 -1.44 8.35
C ARG A 74 -0.16 -1.72 9.73
N SER A 75 0.35 -2.93 9.96
CA SER A 75 0.97 -3.29 11.24
C SER A 75 2.24 -2.48 11.51
N ILE A 76 3.11 -2.33 10.49
CA ILE A 76 4.35 -1.54 10.61
C ILE A 76 4.03 -0.08 10.92
N VAL A 77 3.08 0.54 10.21
CA VAL A 77 2.65 1.92 10.48
C VAL A 77 2.16 2.07 11.92
N SER A 78 1.34 1.13 12.41
CA SER A 78 0.83 1.14 13.78
C SER A 78 1.93 1.03 14.82
N ILE A 79 2.89 0.12 14.63
CA ILE A 79 4.01 -0.07 15.56
C ILE A 79 4.91 1.16 15.56
N VAL A 80 5.34 1.62 14.39
CA VAL A 80 6.30 2.73 14.26
C VAL A 80 5.72 4.04 14.80
N SER A 81 4.44 4.31 14.56
CA SER A 81 3.77 5.51 15.11
C SER A 81 3.64 5.48 16.63
N ALA A 82 3.53 4.30 17.23
CA ALA A 82 3.40 4.14 18.68
C ALA A 82 4.73 4.27 19.45
N ILE A 83 5.88 4.26 18.76
CA ILE A 83 7.20 4.35 19.43
C ILE A 83 7.41 5.75 20.02
N ASP A 84 7.04 6.78 19.26
CA ASP A 84 7.28 8.19 19.63
C ASP A 84 6.08 8.81 20.38
N SER A 85 4.94 8.11 20.44
CA SER A 85 3.76 8.52 21.20
C SER A 85 2.89 7.36 21.62
N SER A 86 2.18 7.50 22.74
CA SER A 86 1.21 6.47 23.18
C SER A 86 0.04 6.26 22.21
N GLU A 87 -0.15 7.14 21.22
CA GLU A 87 -1.19 7.02 20.21
C GLU A 87 -0.63 6.45 18.90
N ALA A 88 -1.16 5.29 18.49
CA ALA A 88 -0.80 4.63 17.25
C ALA A 88 -1.65 5.15 16.09
N MET A 89 -1.00 5.45 14.97
CA MET A 89 -1.66 5.73 13.69
C MET A 89 -2.12 4.41 13.06
N LEU A 90 -3.41 4.31 12.74
CA LEU A 90 -4.00 3.14 12.14
C LEU A 90 -4.45 3.44 10.71
N LEU A 91 -3.91 2.69 9.75
CA LEU A 91 -4.48 2.71 8.40
C LEU A 91 -5.89 2.11 8.41
N PRO A 92 -6.85 2.70 7.69
CA PRO A 92 -8.20 2.14 7.54
C PRO A 92 -8.17 0.83 6.77
N THR A 93 -9.27 0.09 6.74
CA THR A 93 -9.41 -0.99 5.74
C THR A 93 -9.57 -0.38 4.35
N ILE A 94 -8.96 -1.00 3.33
CA ILE A 94 -9.07 -0.56 1.94
C ILE A 94 -9.75 -1.62 1.09
N ASN A 95 -10.49 -1.18 0.08
CA ASN A 95 -10.88 -2.03 -1.03
C ASN A 95 -9.77 -1.97 -2.09
N VAL A 96 -9.04 -3.08 -2.24
CA VAL A 96 -7.90 -3.14 -3.18
C VAL A 96 -8.35 -3.08 -4.64
N LEU A 97 -9.54 -3.58 -4.96
CA LEU A 97 -10.09 -3.52 -6.32
C LEU A 97 -10.32 -2.06 -6.75
N GLU A 98 -10.88 -1.24 -5.86
CA GLU A 98 -11.04 0.20 -6.13
C GLU A 98 -9.70 0.94 -6.27
N LEU A 99 -8.61 0.41 -5.73
CA LEU A 99 -7.27 1.00 -5.93
C LEU A 99 -6.75 0.74 -7.34
N LEU A 100 -7.03 -0.43 -7.90
CA LEU A 100 -6.65 -0.78 -9.27
C LEU A 100 -7.26 0.23 -10.25
N ASP A 101 -8.56 0.49 -10.12
CA ASP A 101 -9.31 1.44 -10.96
C ASP A 101 -8.75 2.86 -10.91
N LYS A 102 -8.23 3.29 -9.75
CA LYS A 102 -7.63 4.63 -9.55
C LYS A 102 -6.17 4.73 -10.02
N SER A 103 -5.53 3.61 -10.29
CA SER A 103 -4.12 3.55 -10.71
C SER A 103 -3.93 3.47 -12.22
N GLN A 104 -5.01 3.26 -12.97
CA GLN A 104 -5.06 3.52 -14.42
C GLN A 104 -5.01 5.04 -14.63
N PRO A 105 -4.08 5.59 -15.42
CA PRO A 105 -4.20 6.98 -15.84
C PRO A 105 -5.52 7.14 -16.58
N PHE A 106 -6.30 8.15 -16.22
CA PHE A 106 -7.38 8.64 -17.08
C PHE A 106 -6.76 8.90 -18.46
N GLU A 107 -7.19 8.16 -19.48
CA GLU A 107 -6.89 8.53 -20.86
C GLU A 107 -7.43 9.94 -21.06
N GLU A 108 -6.54 10.90 -21.35
CA GLU A 108 -6.93 12.23 -21.82
C GLU A 108 -7.57 12.05 -23.21
N GLU A 109 -8.90 12.21 -23.31
CA GLU A 109 -9.60 12.41 -24.58
C GLU A 109 -9.23 13.76 -25.23
#